data_AF-A0A7Z9FKY4-F1
#
_entry.id   AF-A0A7Z9FKY4-F1
#
_cell.length_a   1.000
_cell.length_b   1.000
_cell.length_c   1.000
_cell.angle_alpha   90.00
_cell.angle_beta   90.00
_cell.angle_gamma   90.00
#
_symmetry.space_group_name_H-M   'P 1'
#
loop_
_entity.id
_entity.type
_entity.pdbx_description
1 polymer ?
#
loop_
_entity_poly.entity_id
_entity_poly.type
_entity_poly.pdbx_seq_one_letter_code
_entity_poly.pdbx_strand_id
1 'polypeptide(L)' 'MDESAKKTALRMIPYGLYVMTAEDEDGRISAATVNWVTQASFKPPLVA' A
#
# COMPACT_ATOMS: atom_id res chain seq x y z
N MET A 1 -11.68 12.45 -19.27
CA MET A 1 -12.41 12.18 -18.01
C MET A 1 -12.35 13.42 -17.14
N ASP A 2 -13.33 13.65 -16.27
CA ASP A 2 -13.30 14.76 -15.33
C ASP A 2 -12.35 14.48 -14.15
N GLU A 3 -11.43 15.39 -13.88
CA GLU A 3 -10.39 15.23 -12.85
C GLU A 3 -10.95 15.29 -11.43
N SER A 4 -12.00 16.08 -11.21
CA SER A 4 -12.64 16.21 -9.89
C SER A 4 -13.38 14.92 -9.52
N ALA A 5 -14.12 14.36 -10.49
CA ALA A 5 -14.80 13.09 -10.36
C ALA A 5 -13.81 11.94 -10.11
N LYS A 6 -12.67 11.90 -10.83
CA LYS A 6 -11.58 10.93 -10.60
C LYS A 6 -11.11 10.93 -9.15
N LYS A 7 -10.80 12.12 -8.62
CA LYS A 7 -10.25 12.28 -7.28
C LYS A 7 -11.25 11.89 -6.20
N THR A 8 -12.53 12.24 -6.39
CA THR A 8 -13.61 11.82 -5.50
C THR A 8 -13.74 10.29 -5.49
N ALA A 9 -13.74 9.66 -6.67
CA ALA A 9 -13.84 8.21 -6.79
C ALA A 9 -12.68 7.48 -6.09
N LEU A 10 -11.43 7.88 -6.32
CA LEU A 10 -10.25 7.22 -5.71
C LEU A 10 -10.21 7.36 -4.18
N ARG A 11 -10.81 8.41 -3.62
CA ARG A 11 -10.87 8.64 -2.16
C ARG A 11 -11.95 7.83 -1.45
N MET A 12 -12.85 7.18 -2.20
CA MET A 12 -13.88 6.32 -1.62
C MET A 12 -13.41 4.89 -1.38
N ILE A 13 -12.23 4.50 -1.88
CA ILE A 13 -11.70 3.14 -1.67
C ILE A 13 -11.26 3.00 -0.20
N PRO A 14 -11.79 2.02 0.55
CA PRO A 14 -11.36 1.78 1.92
C PRO A 14 -9.98 1.12 1.95
N TYR A 15 -9.13 1.58 2.86
CA TYR A 15 -7.79 1.02 3.08
C TYR A 15 -7.56 0.77 4.56
N GLY A 16 -6.80 -0.29 4.88
CA GLY A 16 -6.18 -0.44 6.19
C GLY A 16 -5.01 0.55 6.37
N LEU A 17 -4.52 0.67 7.60
CA LEU A 17 -3.29 1.38 7.92
C LEU A 17 -2.23 0.36 8.37
N TYR A 18 -1.10 0.35 7.69
CA TYR A 18 -0.01 -0.59 7.93
C TYR A 18 1.30 0.16 8.14
N VAL A 19 2.25 -0.47 8.83
CA VAL A 19 3.64 -0.02 8.89
C VAL A 19 4.47 -0.97 8.03
N MET A 20 5.10 -0.44 6.97
CA MET A 20 6.05 -1.18 6.14
C MET A 20 7.46 -0.85 6.61
N THR A 21 8.26 -1.88 6.90
CA THR A 21 9.65 -1.74 7.33
C THR A 21 10.58 -2.41 6.32
N ALA A 22 11.79 -1.88 6.19
CA ALA A 22 12.87 -2.48 5.42
C ALA A 22 14.20 -2.26 6.13
N GLU A 23 15.14 -3.17 5.92
CA GLU A 23 16.51 -3.11 6.43
C GLU A 23 17.47 -3.36 5.25
N ASP A 24 18.52 -2.56 5.13
CA ASP A 24 19.58 -2.78 4.15
C ASP A 24 20.70 -3.70 4.68
N GLU A 25 21.68 -4.04 3.84
CA GLU A 25 22.79 -4.93 4.22
C GLU A 25 23.70 -4.33 5.31
N ASP A 26 23.70 -3.01 5.49
CA ASP A 26 24.46 -2.30 6.53
C ASP A 26 23.67 -2.21 7.86
N GLY A 27 22.47 -2.77 7.93
CA GLY A 27 21.58 -2.73 9.10
C GLY A 27 20.81 -1.42 9.28
N ARG A 28 20.70 -0.57 8.24
CA ARG A 28 19.89 0.66 8.32
C ARG A 28 18.42 0.33 8.18
N ILE A 29 17.62 0.73 9.17
CA ILE A 29 16.18 0.48 9.21
C ILE A 29 15.40 1.69 8.67
N SER A 30 14.43 1.43 7.80
CA SER A 30 13.42 2.38 7.35
C SER A 30 12.02 1.88 7.71
N ALA A 31 11.12 2.79 8.07
CA ALA A 31 9.71 2.49 8.34
C ALA A 31 8.79 3.59 7.79
N ALA A 32 7.66 3.19 7.21
CA ALA A 32 6.66 4.12 6.69
C ALA A 32 5.23 3.61 6.94
N THR A 33 4.33 4.55 7.22
CA THR A 33 2.89 4.27 7.24
C THR A 33 2.37 4.20 5.81
N VAL A 34 1.73 3.09 5.43
CA VAL A 34 1.17 2.86 4.09
C VAL A 34 -0.28 2.37 4.16
N ASN A 35 -1.04 2.59 3.09
CA ASN A 35 -2.45 2.20 3.02
C ASN A 35 -2.84 1.47 1.72
N TRP A 36 -2.12 1.68 0.61
CA TRP A 36 -2.37 0.93 -0.63
C TRP A 36 -1.74 -0.46 -0.55
N VAL A 37 -2.44 -1.39 0.11
CA VAL A 37 -2.03 -2.78 0.30
C VAL A 37 -3.20 -3.71 -0.02
N THR A 38 -2.96 -4.77 -0.79
CA THR A 38 -3.96 -5.80 -1.10
C THR A 38 -3.33 -7.19 -1.28
N GLN A 39 -4.11 -8.24 -1.03
CA GLN A 39 -3.70 -9.61 -1.35
C GLN A 39 -3.83 -9.85 -2.86
N ALA A 40 -2.75 -10.32 -3.50
CA ALA A 40 -2.70 -10.53 -4.94
C ALA A 40 -2.85 -12.00 -5.37
N SER A 41 -2.62 -12.95 -4.46
CA SER A 41 -2.77 -14.39 -4.75
C SER A 41 -2.90 -15.23 -3.48
N PHE A 42 -3.58 -16.37 -3.57
CA PHE A 42 -3.60 -17.39 -2.51
C PHE A 42 -2.42 -18.35 -2.59
N LYS A 43 -2.02 -18.79 -3.80
CA LYS A 43 -0.90 -19.71 -4.01
C LYS A 43 -0.12 -19.33 -5.28
N PRO A 44 1.13 -18.85 -5.17
CA PRO A 44 1.81 -18.49 -3.92
C PRO A 44 1.10 -17.34 -3.19
N PRO A 45 1.26 -17.19 -1.86
CA PRO A 45 0.66 -16.09 -1.12
C PRO A 45 1.39 -14.78 -1.45
N LEU A 46 0.75 -13.92 -2.25
CA LEU A 46 1.34 -12.66 -2.71
C LEU A 46 0.60 -11.45 -2.12
N VAL A 47 1.35 -10.37 -1.89
CA VAL A 47 0.88 -9.06 -1.45
C VAL A 47 1.37 -8.00 -2.45
N ALA A 48 0.57 -6.97 -2.68
CA ALA A 48 0.87 -5.81 -3.52
C ALA A 48 0.53 -4.52 -2.78
#